data_AF-A0A2D4HLA1-F1
#
_entry.id   AF-A0A2D4HLA1-F1
#
_cell.length_a   1.000
_cell.length_b   1.000
_cell.length_c   1.000
_cell.angle_alpha   90.00
_cell.angle_beta   90.00
_cell.angle_gamma   90.00
#
_symmetry.space_group_name_H-M   'P 1'
#
loop_
_entity.id
_entity.type
_entity.pdbx_description
1 polymer ?
#
loop_
_entity_poly.entity_id
_entity_poly.type
_entity_poly.pdbx_seq_one_letter_code
_entity_poly.pdbx_strand_id
1 'polypeptide(L)'
;DDRVAIHEAMEQQTISIAKAGITTTLNSRCSVLAAANSVFGRWDETKGDENIDFMPTILSRFDMIFIVKDEHNEERDMTLAKHVMSLHVSALTQTQAVEGEIELHKLKKLIAYCRAKCGPRLSAEAAEKLKNRY
;
A
#
# COMPACT_ATOMS: atom_id res chain seq x y z
N ASP A 1 22.22 -4.32 -6.31
CA ASP A 1 22.02 -5.50 -5.45
C ASP A 1 20.65 -5.52 -4.79
N ASP A 2 20.24 -4.49 -4.02
CA ASP A 2 18.95 -4.50 -3.31
C ASP A 2 17.71 -4.65 -4.21
N ARG A 3 17.75 -4.08 -5.42
CA ARG A 3 16.66 -4.20 -6.41
C ARG A 3 16.44 -5.65 -6.85
N VAL A 4 17.48 -6.47 -6.96
CA VAL A 4 17.40 -7.88 -7.38
C VAL A 4 16.78 -8.74 -6.29
N ALA A 5 17.14 -8.48 -5.03
CA ALA A 5 16.54 -9.18 -3.89
C ALA A 5 15.03 -8.90 -3.76
N ILE A 6 14.60 -7.66 -4.04
CA ILE A 6 13.17 -7.29 -4.05
C ILE A 6 12.44 -8.02 -5.19
N HIS A 7 13.04 -8.14 -6.37
CA HIS A 7 12.45 -8.90 -7.47
C HIS A 7 12.20 -10.36 -7.10
N GLU A 8 13.18 -11.01 -6.47
CA GLU A 8 13.04 -12.40 -6.01
C GLU A 8 11.94 -12.53 -4.95
N ALA A 9 11.96 -11.64 -3.96
CA ALA A 9 11.00 -11.65 -2.86
C ALA A 9 9.56 -11.39 -3.32
N MET A 10 9.35 -10.50 -4.30
CA MET A 10 8.01 -10.18 -4.82
C MET A 10 7.47 -11.25 -5.78
N GLU A 11 8.32 -11.84 -6.62
CA GLU A 11 7.90 -12.86 -7.58
C GLU A 11 7.76 -14.24 -6.94
N GLN A 12 8.81 -14.68 -6.28
CA GLN A 12 8.93 -16.07 -5.82
C GLN A 12 8.48 -16.23 -4.37
N GLN A 13 8.31 -15.11 -3.64
CA GLN A 13 8.03 -15.11 -2.20
C GLN A 13 9.10 -15.87 -1.41
N THR A 14 10.33 -15.88 -1.92
CA THR A 14 11.51 -16.46 -1.30
C THR A 14 12.73 -15.58 -1.48
N ILE A 15 13.71 -15.72 -0.59
CA ILE A 15 15.01 -15.06 -0.70
C ILE A 15 16.10 -16.13 -0.59
N SER A 16 16.92 -16.23 -1.64
CA SER A 16 18.09 -17.08 -1.70
C SER A 16 19.32 -16.34 -1.16
N ILE A 17 20.02 -16.96 -0.21
CA ILE A 17 21.22 -16.40 0.39
C ILE A 17 22.35 -17.38 0.15
N ALA A 18 23.39 -16.93 -0.54
CA ALA A 18 24.64 -17.65 -0.73
C ALA A 18 25.79 -16.77 -0.20
N LYS A 19 26.20 -16.99 1.06
CA LYS A 19 27.27 -16.22 1.69
C LYS A 19 28.03 -17.07 2.71
N ALA A 20 29.35 -16.86 2.80
CA ALA A 20 30.23 -17.56 3.75
C ALA A 20 30.11 -19.09 3.73
N GLY A 21 29.92 -19.67 2.54
CA GLY A 21 29.78 -21.13 2.36
C GLY A 21 28.40 -21.69 2.75
N ILE A 22 27.46 -20.84 3.16
CA ILE A 22 26.08 -21.24 3.46
C ILE A 22 25.19 -20.82 2.28
N THR A 23 24.52 -21.80 1.69
CA THR A 23 23.51 -21.60 0.64
C THR A 23 22.17 -22.09 1.16
N THR A 24 21.26 -21.16 1.44
CA THR A 24 19.93 -21.45 1.99
C THR A 24 18.87 -20.55 1.39
N THR A 25 17.66 -21.07 1.22
CA THR A 25 16.49 -20.33 0.74
C THR A 25 15.52 -20.11 1.89
N LEU A 26 15.09 -18.86 2.09
CA LEU A 26 14.16 -18.47 3.14
C LEU A 26 12.84 -18.02 2.53
N ASN A 27 11.74 -18.27 3.26
CA ASN A 27 10.41 -17.82 2.85
C ASN A 27 10.23 -16.33 3.17
N SER A 28 9.75 -15.54 2.20
CA SER A 28 9.48 -14.11 2.32
C SER A 28 8.01 -13.73 2.06
N ARG A 29 7.07 -14.61 2.43
CA ARG A 29 5.62 -14.32 2.37
C ARG A 29 5.24 -13.12 3.26
N CYS A 30 5.26 -11.93 2.68
CA CYS A 30 4.78 -10.69 3.28
C CYS A 30 4.06 -9.84 2.23
N SER A 31 3.27 -8.87 2.71
CA SER A 31 2.71 -7.82 1.85
C SER A 31 3.72 -6.69 1.76
N VAL A 32 3.94 -6.17 0.55
CA VAL A 32 4.85 -5.04 0.32
C VAL A 32 4.02 -3.76 0.23
N LEU A 33 4.40 -2.76 1.02
CA LEU A 33 3.90 -1.40 0.91
C LEU A 33 5.10 -0.50 0.59
N ALA A 34 5.00 0.25 -0.51
CA ALA A 34 6.02 1.19 -0.94
C ALA A 34 5.43 2.60 -1.02
N ALA A 35 6.19 3.57 -0.54
CA ALA A 35 5.94 4.99 -0.76
C ALA A 35 7.17 5.57 -1.45
N ALA A 36 6.95 6.26 -2.55
CA ALA A 36 8.00 6.89 -3.33
C ALA A 36 7.53 8.27 -3.82
N ASN A 37 8.49 9.19 -3.92
CA ASN A 37 8.25 10.50 -4.49
C ASN A 37 8.48 10.46 -6.01
N SER A 38 7.81 11.36 -6.74
CA SER A 38 8.13 11.60 -8.15
C SER A 38 9.58 12.03 -8.31
N VAL A 39 10.24 11.61 -9.40
CA VAL A 39 11.64 11.93 -9.73
C VAL A 39 11.90 13.45 -9.71
N PHE A 40 10.93 14.25 -10.16
CA PHE A 40 11.04 15.71 -10.23
C PHE A 40 10.39 16.42 -9.03
N GLY A 41 10.03 15.69 -7.97
CA GLY A 41 9.36 16.23 -6.78
C GLY A 41 7.88 16.61 -6.98
N ARG A 42 7.44 16.78 -8.23
CA ARG A 42 6.03 16.96 -8.61
C ARG A 42 5.64 15.94 -9.67
N TRP A 43 4.37 15.55 -9.69
CA TRP A 43 3.83 14.64 -10.70
C TRP A 43 3.55 15.40 -11.99
N ASP A 44 4.18 15.01 -13.10
CA ASP A 44 3.96 15.59 -14.42
C ASP A 44 3.06 14.66 -15.26
N GLU A 45 1.86 15.10 -15.63
CA GLU A 45 0.91 14.26 -16.37
C GLU A 45 1.41 13.89 -17.78
N THR A 46 2.33 14.66 -18.34
CA THR A 46 2.86 14.42 -19.69
C THR A 46 3.89 13.30 -19.74
N LYS A 47 4.53 13.01 -18.60
CA LYS A 47 5.70 12.12 -18.52
C LYS A 47 5.39 10.69 -18.10
N GLY A 48 4.13 10.38 -17.75
CA GLY A 48 3.67 9.01 -17.45
C GLY A 48 4.64 8.22 -16.56
N ASP A 49 5.27 7.22 -17.15
CA ASP A 49 6.22 6.28 -16.51
C ASP A 49 7.56 6.92 -16.11
N GLU A 50 7.98 8.02 -16.77
CA GLU A 50 9.22 8.73 -16.44
C GLU A 50 9.13 9.50 -15.12
N ASN A 51 7.93 9.63 -14.53
CA ASN A 51 7.77 10.22 -13.20
C ASN A 51 8.26 9.32 -12.07
N ILE A 52 8.47 8.02 -12.33
CA ILE A 52 8.75 7.02 -11.31
C ILE A 52 10.13 6.38 -11.54
N ASP A 53 11.03 6.44 -10.56
CA ASP A 53 12.33 5.72 -10.58
C ASP A 53 12.17 4.24 -10.17
N PHE A 54 11.22 3.54 -10.79
CA PHE A 54 11.08 2.09 -10.66
C PHE A 54 11.20 1.44 -12.02
N MET A 55 11.89 0.30 -12.08
CA MET A 55 11.91 -0.50 -13.30
C MET A 55 10.48 -0.98 -13.60
N PRO A 56 10.04 -0.98 -14.88
CA PRO A 56 8.71 -1.47 -15.28
C PRO A 56 8.42 -2.89 -14.77
N THR A 57 9.47 -3.71 -14.63
CA THR A 57 9.41 -5.08 -14.10
C THR A 57 9.07 -5.17 -12.61
N ILE A 58 9.27 -4.11 -11.82
CA ILE A 58 8.80 -4.01 -10.42
C ILE A 58 7.38 -3.43 -10.42
N LEU A 59 7.12 -2.38 -11.21
CA LEU A 59 5.81 -1.73 -11.28
C LEU A 59 4.69 -2.70 -11.67
N SER A 60 4.94 -3.55 -12.66
CA SER A 60 3.98 -4.59 -13.09
C SER A 60 3.65 -5.62 -12.00
N ARG A 61 4.41 -5.68 -10.91
CA ARG A 61 4.21 -6.63 -9.80
C ARG A 61 3.42 -6.03 -8.64
N PHE A 62 3.17 -4.73 -8.66
CA PHE A 62 2.26 -4.10 -7.72
C PHE A 62 0.83 -4.28 -8.19
N ASP A 63 0.01 -4.93 -7.36
CA ASP A 63 -1.43 -5.10 -7.66
C ASP A 63 -2.18 -3.75 -7.67
N MET A 64 -1.71 -2.78 -6.88
CA MET A 64 -2.33 -1.47 -6.73
C MET A 64 -1.27 -0.36 -6.72
N ILE A 65 -1.47 0.65 -7.56
CA ILE A 65 -0.64 1.85 -7.63
C ILE A 65 -1.53 3.05 -7.33
N PHE A 66 -1.22 3.79 -6.27
CA PHE A 66 -1.92 5.00 -5.88
C PHE A 66 -1.04 6.22 -6.12
N ILE A 67 -1.45 7.07 -7.05
CA ILE A 67 -0.78 8.35 -7.30
C ILE A 67 -1.50 9.42 -6.46
N VAL A 68 -0.81 9.94 -5.45
CA VAL A 68 -1.30 11.06 -4.64
C VAL A 68 -0.81 12.34 -5.30
N LYS A 69 -1.72 13.04 -5.98
CA LYS A 69 -1.45 14.35 -6.58
C LYS A 69 -1.86 15.46 -5.61
N ASP A 70 -1.04 16.48 -5.53
CA ASP A 70 -1.35 17.72 -4.84
C ASP A 70 -1.97 18.71 -5.84
N GLU A 71 -3.29 18.81 -5.80
CA GLU A 71 -4.07 19.74 -6.63
C GLU A 71 -4.49 20.94 -5.78
N HIS A 72 -4.16 22.14 -6.25
CA HIS A 72 -4.52 23.38 -5.56
C HIS A 72 -6.05 23.56 -5.62
N ASN A 73 -6.72 23.41 -4.49
CA ASN A 73 -8.16 23.58 -4.37
C ASN A 73 -8.47 24.24 -3.03
N GLU A 74 -8.88 25.52 -3.08
CA GLU A 74 -9.10 26.34 -1.88
C GLU A 74 -10.11 25.72 -0.90
N GLU A 75 -11.18 25.08 -1.40
CA GLU A 75 -12.19 24.44 -0.54
C GLU A 75 -11.64 23.21 0.19
N ARG A 76 -10.85 22.38 -0.52
CA ARG A 76 -10.19 21.21 0.06
C ARG A 76 -9.12 21.63 1.06
N ASP A 77 -8.30 22.61 0.69
CA ASP A 77 -7.22 23.13 1.53
C ASP A 77 -7.76 23.77 2.80
N MET A 78 -8.84 24.54 2.70
CA MET A 78 -9.56 25.11 3.86
C MET A 78 -10.09 24.01 4.78
N THR A 79 -10.64 22.93 4.21
CA THR A 79 -11.18 21.81 5.00
C THR A 79 -10.06 21.04 5.70
N LEU A 80 -8.95 20.78 5.01
CA LEU A 80 -7.76 20.14 5.57
C LEU A 80 -7.13 21.01 6.66
N ALA A 81 -6.96 22.31 6.44
CA ALA A 81 -6.42 23.23 7.44
C ALA A 81 -7.27 23.26 8.71
N LYS A 82 -8.61 23.35 8.58
CA LYS A 82 -9.53 23.26 9.72
C LYS A 82 -9.38 21.94 10.48
N HIS A 83 -9.26 20.83 9.77
CA HIS A 83 -9.06 19.52 10.39
C HIS A 83 -7.73 19.45 11.16
N VAL A 84 -6.62 19.88 10.54
CA VAL A 84 -5.30 19.91 11.17
C VAL A 84 -5.30 20.82 12.41
N MET A 85 -5.91 22.00 12.32
CA MET A 85 -6.06 22.89 13.48
C MET A 85 -6.87 22.23 14.60
N SER A 86 -7.99 21.58 14.27
CA SER A 86 -8.81 20.87 15.25
C SER A 86 -8.01 19.78 15.97
N LEU A 87 -7.21 18.99 15.25
CA LEU A 87 -6.37 17.95 15.85
C LEU A 87 -5.35 18.51 16.84
N HIS A 88 -4.70 19.64 16.49
CA HIS A 88 -3.73 20.28 17.38
C HIS A 88 -4.38 20.84 18.65
N VAL A 89 -5.57 21.45 18.52
CA VAL A 89 -6.33 21.97 19.68
C VAL A 89 -6.79 20.82 20.59
N SER A 90 -7.33 19.74 20.02
CA SER A 90 -7.75 18.55 20.78
C SER A 90 -6.57 17.87 21.49
N ALA A 91 -5.39 17.80 20.85
CA ALA A 91 -4.18 17.26 21.47
C ALA A 91 -3.74 18.07 22.70
N LEU A 92 -3.87 19.40 22.66
CA LEU A 92 -3.56 20.29 23.80
C LEU A 92 -4.58 20.19 24.93
N THR A 93 -5.84 19.90 24.61
CA THR A 93 -6.93 19.84 25.60
C THR A 93 -7.17 18.45 26.19
N GLN A 94 -6.36 17.43 25.83
CA GLN A 94 -6.53 16.02 26.22
C GLN A 94 -7.94 15.47 25.98
N THR A 95 -8.74 16.13 25.16
CA THR A 95 -10.01 15.61 24.68
C THR A 95 -9.66 14.51 23.68
N GLN A 96 -10.05 13.28 24.00
CA GLN A 96 -9.88 12.12 23.12
C GLN A 96 -10.34 12.52 21.71
N ALA A 97 -9.40 12.50 20.76
CA ALA A 97 -9.72 12.66 19.36
C ALA A 97 -10.83 11.66 19.02
N VAL A 98 -11.80 12.08 18.20
CA VAL A 98 -12.89 11.23 17.73
C VAL A 98 -12.26 10.02 17.03
N GLU A 99 -12.11 8.90 17.75
CA GLU A 99 -11.85 7.61 17.13
C GLU A 99 -12.99 7.39 16.13
N GLY A 100 -12.66 6.91 14.93
CA GLY A 100 -13.68 6.71 13.89
C GLY A 100 -14.86 5.85 14.35
N GLU A 101 -15.85 5.66 13.49
CA GLU A 101 -17.09 4.91 13.82
C GLU A 101 -16.86 3.54 14.47
N ILE A 102 -15.68 2.95 14.28
CA ILE A 102 -15.26 1.67 14.85
C ILE A 102 -13.96 1.85 15.64
N GLU A 103 -13.96 1.42 16.90
CA GLU A 103 -12.77 1.34 17.73
C GLU A 103 -11.66 0.48 17.09
N LEU A 104 -10.42 0.96 17.14
CA LEU A 104 -9.26 0.30 16.53
C LEU A 104 -9.06 -1.13 17.05
N HIS A 105 -9.32 -1.36 18.33
CA HIS A 105 -9.20 -2.69 18.96
C HIS A 105 -10.22 -3.69 18.40
N LYS A 106 -11.46 -3.26 18.17
CA LYS A 106 -12.50 -4.07 17.53
C LYS A 106 -12.13 -4.42 16.09
N LEU A 107 -11.61 -3.45 15.34
CA LEU A 107 -11.17 -3.65 13.96
C LEU A 107 -10.02 -4.67 13.86
N LYS A 108 -9.00 -4.55 14.73
CA LYS A 108 -7.88 -5.51 14.80
C LYS A 108 -8.36 -6.94 15.07
N LYS A 109 -9.29 -7.10 16.03
CA LYS A 109 -9.90 -8.40 16.33
C LYS A 109 -10.69 -8.96 15.15
N LEU A 110 -11.44 -8.12 14.45
CA LEU A 110 -12.20 -8.51 13.26
C LEU A 110 -11.27 -9.03 12.14
N ILE A 111 -10.19 -8.29 11.85
CA ILE A 111 -9.22 -8.70 10.82
C ILE A 111 -8.58 -10.05 11.17
N ALA A 112 -8.20 -10.25 12.45
CA ALA A 112 -7.63 -11.51 12.90
C ALA A 112 -8.62 -12.69 12.75
N TYR A 113 -9.89 -12.47 13.10
CA TYR A 113 -10.96 -13.46 12.91
C TYR A 113 -11.13 -13.82 11.42
N CYS A 114 -11.24 -12.81 10.55
CA CYS A 114 -11.39 -13.03 9.11
C CYS A 114 -10.19 -13.80 8.52
N ARG A 115 -8.96 -13.47 8.91
CA ARG A 115 -7.76 -14.18 8.45
C ARG A 115 -7.69 -15.63 8.91
N ALA A 116 -8.23 -15.95 10.09
CA ALA A 116 -8.15 -17.30 10.66
C ALA A 116 -9.30 -18.23 10.22
N LYS A 117 -10.50 -17.70 10.03
CA LYS A 117 -11.71 -18.51 9.78
C LYS A 117 -12.31 -18.36 8.39
N CYS A 118 -12.05 -17.25 7.68
CA CYS A 118 -12.67 -17.00 6.39
C CYS A 118 -11.70 -17.36 5.26
N GLY A 119 -12.07 -18.36 4.45
CA GLY A 119 -11.40 -18.69 3.20
C GLY A 119 -12.39 -18.52 2.04
N PRO A 120 -12.62 -17.29 1.54
CA PRO A 120 -13.59 -17.07 0.48
C PRO A 120 -13.22 -17.87 -0.78
N ARG A 121 -14.23 -18.47 -1.41
CA ARG A 121 -14.08 -19.21 -2.67
C ARG A 121 -14.83 -18.48 -3.78
N LEU A 122 -14.25 -18.48 -4.97
CA LEU A 122 -14.85 -17.89 -6.14
C LEU A 122 -16.05 -18.74 -6.59
N SER A 123 -17.22 -18.13 -6.73
CA SER A 123 -18.40 -18.79 -7.32
C SER A 123 -18.28 -18.85 -8.84
N ALA A 124 -18.97 -19.79 -9.48
CA ALA A 124 -18.95 -19.94 -10.94
C ALA A 124 -19.41 -18.65 -11.66
N GLU A 125 -20.49 -18.02 -11.17
CA GLU A 125 -20.99 -16.74 -11.70
C GLU A 125 -19.97 -15.60 -11.58
N ALA A 126 -19.22 -15.55 -10.47
CA ALA A 126 -18.18 -14.55 -10.29
C ALA A 126 -16.99 -14.81 -11.22
N ALA A 127 -16.64 -16.06 -11.47
CA ALA A 127 -15.58 -16.43 -12.40
C ALA A 127 -15.91 -16.03 -13.85
N GLU A 128 -17.14 -16.25 -14.30
CA GLU A 128 -17.58 -15.80 -15.63
C GLU A 128 -17.54 -14.28 -15.76
N LYS A 129 -18.00 -13.55 -14.75
CA LYS A 129 -17.93 -12.08 -14.74
C LYS A 129 -16.49 -11.58 -14.79
N LEU A 130 -15.55 -12.23 -14.11
CA LEU A 130 -14.13 -11.86 -14.17
C LEU A 130 -13.56 -12.11 -15.56
N LYS A 131 -13.88 -13.24 -16.20
CA LYS A 131 -13.43 -13.56 -17.57
C LYS A 131 -13.88 -12.52 -18.59
N ASN A 132 -15.10 -12.00 -18.45
CA ASN A 132 -15.65 -11.03 -19.41
C ASN A 132 -15.14 -9.60 -19.21
N ARG A 133 -14.47 -9.32 -18.09
CA ARG A 133 -14.04 -7.98 -17.68
C ARG A 133 -12.50 -7.81 -17.70
N TYR A 134 -11.80 -8.90 -17.98
CA TYR A 134 -10.37 -8.93 -18.28
C TYR A 134 -10.17 -8.68 -19.77
#